data_AF-A0A9D7XIL0-F1
#
_entry.id   AF-A0A9D7XIL0-F1
#
_cell.length_a   1.000
_cell.length_b   1.000
_cell.length_c   1.000
_cell.angle_alpha   90.00
_cell.angle_beta   90.00
_cell.angle_gamma   90.00
#
_symmetry.space_group_name_H-M   'P 1'
#
loop_
_entity.id
_entity.type
_entity.pdbx_description
1 polymer ?
#
loop_
_entity_poly.entity_id
_entity_poly.type
_entity_poly.pdbx_seq_one_letter_code
_entity_poly.pdbx_strand_id
1 'polypeptide(L)'
;MERFTISLDDDLAREFDELIARRGYQNRSEAIRDLLRGHLEAARQSAATGDYCVANLSYVYNHHERDLAERLTELQHGHHDLTVATLHAHLDHDNCLESVVLKGPVASVRGFADALVAERGVRHGSLNIVSVEVDQGHHGHGYAPRGKAIAHLHLKPRN
;
A
#
# COMPACT_ATOMS: atom_id res chain seq x y z
N MET A 1 -21.86 -11.85 -12.48
CA MET A 1 -21.02 -12.64 -11.56
C MET A 1 -20.87 -14.02 -12.16
N GLU A 2 -19.64 -14.48 -12.38
CA GLU A 2 -19.37 -15.81 -12.95
C GLU A 2 -19.21 -16.83 -11.81
N ARG A 3 -19.71 -18.06 -11.99
CA ARG A 3 -19.66 -19.12 -10.98
C ARG A 3 -18.81 -20.28 -11.50
N PHE A 4 -17.73 -20.56 -10.79
CA PHE A 4 -16.87 -21.72 -11.02
C PHE A 4 -16.91 -22.65 -9.81
N THR A 5 -16.72 -23.95 -10.04
CA THR A 5 -16.62 -24.99 -9.00
C THR A 5 -15.15 -25.37 -8.87
N ILE A 6 -14.62 -25.39 -7.65
CA ILE A 6 -13.25 -25.81 -7.35
C ILE A 6 -13.31 -27.09 -6.54
N SER A 7 -12.50 -28.08 -6.91
CA SER A 7 -12.25 -29.28 -6.13
C SER A 7 -10.93 -29.12 -5.36
N LEU A 8 -10.94 -29.46 -4.08
CA LEU A 8 -9.79 -29.45 -3.18
C LEU A 8 -9.75 -30.79 -2.45
N ASP A 9 -8.56 -31.25 -2.08
CA ASP A 9 -8.43 -32.40 -1.18
C ASP A 9 -9.03 -32.09 0.20
N ASP A 10 -9.53 -33.13 0.88
CA ASP A 10 -10.28 -33.00 2.14
C ASP A 10 -9.49 -32.25 3.23
N ASP A 11 -8.18 -32.48 3.30
CA ASP A 11 -7.30 -31.83 4.28
C ASP A 11 -7.19 -30.32 4.01
N LEU A 12 -6.99 -29.93 2.76
CA LEU A 12 -6.88 -28.53 2.37
C LEU A 12 -8.21 -27.79 2.54
N ALA A 13 -9.33 -28.43 2.22
CA ALA A 13 -10.66 -27.86 2.42
C ALA A 13 -10.93 -27.55 3.91
N ARG A 14 -10.50 -28.45 4.81
CA ARG A 14 -10.62 -28.30 6.26
C ARG A 14 -9.72 -27.18 6.80
N GLU A 15 -8.46 -27.11 6.38
CA GLU A 15 -7.58 -25.99 6.75
C GLU A 15 -8.15 -24.64 6.30
N PHE A 16 -8.77 -24.61 5.11
CA PHE A 16 -9.41 -23.41 4.60
C PHE A 16 -10.63 -23.00 5.44
N ASP A 17 -11.47 -23.94 5.87
CA ASP A 17 -12.60 -23.64 6.76
C ASP A 17 -12.15 -23.06 8.11
N GLU A 18 -11.07 -23.61 8.69
CA GLU A 18 -10.49 -23.07 9.92
C GLU A 18 -9.95 -21.65 9.72
N LEU A 19 -9.33 -21.37 8.58
CA LEU A 19 -8.89 -20.02 8.22
C LEU A 19 -10.06 -19.05 8.10
N ILE A 20 -11.15 -19.46 7.44
CA ILE A 20 -12.38 -18.66 7.27
C ILE A 20 -12.96 -18.29 8.64
N ALA A 21 -13.13 -19.28 9.51
CA ALA A 21 -13.68 -19.09 10.85
C ALA A 21 -12.83 -18.12 11.69
N ARG A 22 -11.50 -18.28 11.65
CA ARG A 22 -10.57 -17.39 12.37
C ARG A 22 -10.60 -15.95 11.85
N ARG A 23 -10.78 -15.76 10.55
CA ARG A 23 -10.84 -14.43 9.91
C ARG A 23 -12.24 -13.79 9.94
N GLY A 24 -13.25 -14.48 10.45
CA GLY A 24 -14.61 -13.94 10.59
C GLY A 24 -15.41 -13.84 9.29
N TYR A 25 -15.01 -14.56 8.24
CA TYR A 25 -15.74 -14.56 6.98
C TYR A 25 -17.09 -15.29 7.11
N GLN A 26 -18.12 -14.76 6.45
CA GLN A 26 -19.48 -15.34 6.53
C GLN A 26 -19.66 -16.54 5.60
N ASN A 27 -18.87 -16.65 4.52
CA ASN A 27 -18.95 -17.74 3.57
C ASN A 27 -17.62 -17.99 2.84
N ARG A 28 -17.43 -19.24 2.36
CA ARG A 28 -16.23 -19.66 1.60
C ARG A 28 -15.98 -18.82 0.35
N SER A 29 -17.05 -18.42 -0.35
CA SER A 29 -16.94 -17.66 -1.60
C SER A 29 -16.35 -16.27 -1.40
N GLU A 30 -16.62 -15.63 -0.27
CA GLU A 30 -16.05 -14.34 0.11
C GLU A 30 -14.56 -14.46 0.44
N ALA A 31 -14.20 -15.46 1.23
CA ALA A 31 -12.80 -15.74 1.55
C ALA A 31 -11.98 -16.10 0.30
N ILE A 32 -12.52 -16.93 -0.61
CA ILE A 32 -11.90 -17.24 -1.90
C ILE A 32 -11.73 -15.96 -2.72
N ARG A 33 -12.75 -15.09 -2.77
CA ARG A 33 -12.69 -13.85 -3.55
C ARG A 33 -11.59 -12.91 -3.05
N ASP A 34 -11.47 -12.76 -1.74
CA ASP A 34 -10.45 -11.90 -1.14
C ASP A 34 -9.05 -12.50 -1.29
N LEU A 35 -8.90 -13.82 -1.13
CA LEU A 35 -7.63 -14.50 -1.41
C LEU A 35 -7.21 -14.35 -2.86
N LEU A 36 -8.13 -14.57 -3.81
CA LEU A 36 -7.87 -14.39 -5.24
C LEU A 36 -7.53 -12.94 -5.55
N ARG A 37 -8.27 -11.97 -4.99
CA ARG A 37 -7.99 -10.55 -5.20
C ARG A 37 -6.60 -10.20 -4.67
N GLY A 38 -6.28 -10.57 -3.43
CA GLY A 38 -4.97 -10.31 -2.84
C GLY A 38 -3.83 -10.99 -3.60
N HIS A 39 -4.02 -12.23 -4.07
CA HIS A 39 -3.00 -12.93 -4.84
C HIS A 39 -2.82 -12.35 -6.25
N LEU A 40 -3.91 -11.99 -6.93
CA LEU A 40 -3.86 -11.33 -8.23
C LEU A 40 -3.28 -9.92 -8.13
N GLU A 41 -3.59 -9.17 -7.06
CA GLU A 41 -2.96 -7.88 -6.77
C GLU A 41 -1.47 -8.04 -6.50
N ALA A 42 -1.05 -9.00 -5.68
CA ALA A 42 0.36 -9.28 -5.46
C ALA A 42 1.08 -9.65 -6.77
N ALA A 43 0.49 -10.55 -7.58
CA ALA A 43 1.03 -10.93 -8.88
C ALA A 43 1.07 -9.75 -9.87
N ARG A 44 0.05 -8.89 -9.87
CA ARG A 44 0.04 -7.65 -10.65
C ARG A 44 1.09 -6.68 -10.14
N GLN A 45 1.30 -6.52 -8.83
CA GLN A 45 2.37 -5.69 -8.28
C GLN A 45 3.75 -6.21 -8.69
N SER A 46 3.93 -7.54 -8.79
CA SER A 46 5.14 -8.17 -9.32
C SER A 46 5.30 -7.95 -10.83
N ALA A 47 4.21 -7.89 -11.59
CA ALA A 47 4.18 -7.72 -13.04
C ALA A 47 3.97 -6.27 -13.49
N ALA A 48 3.73 -5.33 -12.57
CA ALA A 48 3.26 -3.98 -12.88
C ALA A 48 4.38 -3.16 -13.52
N THR A 49 4.31 -3.08 -14.84
CA THR A 49 4.82 -2.02 -15.70
C THR A 49 3.86 -0.82 -15.74
N GLY A 50 3.23 -0.49 -14.61
CA GLY A 50 2.47 0.75 -14.46
C GLY A 50 3.42 1.89 -14.10
N ASP A 51 3.35 3.01 -14.81
CA ASP A 51 4.27 4.12 -14.56
C ASP A 51 4.02 4.82 -13.22
N TYR A 52 2.84 4.68 -12.58
CA TYR A 52 2.47 5.48 -11.40
C TYR A 52 1.63 4.69 -10.38
N CYS A 53 1.83 4.96 -9.09
CA CYS A 53 1.10 4.33 -7.98
C CYS A 53 0.85 5.27 -6.81
N VAL A 54 -0.05 4.85 -5.93
CA VAL A 54 -0.11 5.27 -4.53
C VAL A 54 0.29 4.07 -3.68
N ALA A 55 1.08 4.28 -2.64
CA ALA A 55 1.54 3.19 -1.79
C ALA A 55 1.51 3.59 -0.31
N ASN A 56 1.52 2.57 0.55
CA ASN A 56 1.76 2.72 1.97
C ASN A 56 2.98 1.88 2.36
N LEU A 57 4.01 2.54 2.88
CA LEU A 57 5.18 1.90 3.46
C LEU A 57 5.05 1.94 4.98
N SER A 58 4.94 0.78 5.62
CA SER A 58 4.92 0.69 7.07
C SER A 58 6.17 0.01 7.61
N TYR A 59 6.72 0.51 8.71
CA TYR A 59 7.89 -0.06 9.36
C TYR A 59 7.94 0.28 10.85
N VAL A 60 8.73 -0.49 11.60
CA VAL A 60 8.96 -0.29 13.03
C VAL A 60 10.43 0.01 13.26
N TYR A 61 10.73 0.95 14.16
CA TYR A 61 12.10 1.22 14.60
C TYR A 61 12.15 1.62 16.07
N ASN A 62 13.32 1.45 16.69
CA ASN A 62 13.57 1.93 18.04
C ASN A 62 14.09 3.38 17.98
N HIS A 63 13.40 4.32 18.61
CA HIS A 63 13.76 5.74 18.53
C HIS A 63 14.96 6.15 19.40
N HIS A 64 15.44 5.26 20.28
CA HIS A 64 16.73 5.42 20.99
C HIS A 64 17.93 4.97 20.15
N GLU A 65 17.73 4.28 19.02
CA GLU A 65 18.82 3.94 18.10
C GLU A 65 19.45 5.21 17.54
N ARG A 66 20.77 5.30 17.69
CA ARG A 66 21.52 6.53 17.43
C ARG A 66 21.31 7.01 16.00
N ASP A 67 20.89 8.27 15.89
CA ASP A 67 20.67 9.02 14.66
C ASP A 67 19.61 8.38 13.71
N LEU A 68 18.90 7.32 14.12
CA LEU A 68 18.00 6.59 13.21
C LEU A 68 16.79 7.44 12.80
N ALA A 69 16.12 8.08 13.76
CA ALA A 69 14.98 8.96 13.46
C ALA A 69 15.35 10.12 12.53
N GLU A 70 16.55 10.68 12.71
CA GLU A 70 17.08 11.75 11.86
C GLU A 70 17.34 11.24 10.44
N ARG A 71 18.06 10.11 10.27
CA ARG A 71 18.31 9.51 8.95
C ARG A 71 17.02 9.17 8.19
N LEU A 72 16.01 8.63 8.89
CA LEU A 72 14.70 8.34 8.30
C LEU A 72 13.99 9.63 7.84
N THR A 73 14.07 10.69 8.64
CA THR A 73 13.52 12.00 8.30
C THR A 73 14.25 12.61 7.09
N GLU A 74 15.59 12.52 7.04
CA GLU A 74 16.39 12.96 5.91
C GLU A 74 16.06 12.21 4.62
N LEU A 75 15.90 10.88 4.68
CA LEU A 75 15.49 10.07 3.55
C LEU A 75 14.11 10.50 3.00
N GLN A 76 13.13 10.70 3.89
CA GLN A 76 11.80 11.19 3.53
C GLN A 76 11.86 12.60 2.92
N HIS A 77 12.65 13.51 3.51
CA HIS A 77 12.84 14.87 2.98
C HIS A 77 13.52 14.88 1.60
N GLY A 78 14.50 14.00 1.39
CA GLY A 78 15.16 13.80 0.10
C GLY A 78 14.20 13.33 -1.01
N HIS A 79 13.08 12.71 -0.63
CA HIS A 79 12.03 12.21 -1.52
C HIS A 79 10.66 12.83 -1.20
N HIS A 80 10.66 14.13 -0.86
CA HIS A 80 9.42 14.87 -0.56
C HIS A 80 8.43 14.92 -1.74
N ASP A 81 8.91 14.70 -2.96
CA ASP A 81 8.09 14.59 -4.17
C ASP A 81 7.29 13.26 -4.22
N LEU A 82 7.81 12.21 -3.57
CA LEU A 82 7.14 10.92 -3.43
C LEU A 82 6.33 10.84 -2.13
N THR A 83 6.76 11.53 -1.08
CA THR A 83 6.19 11.45 0.27
C THR A 83 4.99 12.38 0.42
N VAL A 84 3.80 11.79 0.66
CA VAL A 84 2.56 12.56 0.82
C VAL A 84 2.33 12.92 2.28
N ALA A 85 2.45 11.93 3.17
CA ALA A 85 2.24 12.09 4.60
C ALA A 85 2.84 10.91 5.37
N THR A 86 3.23 11.16 6.62
CA THR A 86 3.70 10.13 7.53
C THR A 86 2.83 10.12 8.78
N LEU A 87 2.32 8.95 9.14
CA LEU A 87 1.70 8.68 10.43
C LEU A 87 2.73 8.02 11.33
N HIS A 88 2.86 8.49 12.57
CA HIS A 88 3.75 7.94 13.60
C HIS A 88 2.92 7.52 14.82
N ALA A 89 3.19 6.32 15.34
CA ALA A 89 2.56 5.79 16.54
C ALA A 89 3.60 5.15 17.47
N HIS A 90 3.58 5.53 18.75
CA HIS A 90 4.37 4.86 19.78
C HIS A 90 3.73 3.51 20.13
N LEU A 91 4.49 2.42 19.98
CA LEU A 91 4.06 1.08 20.35
C LEU A 91 4.35 0.80 21.83
N ASP A 92 5.52 1.26 22.30
CA ASP A 92 5.96 1.19 23.68
C ASP A 92 6.99 2.30 23.97
N HIS A 93 7.75 2.17 25.07
CA HIS A 93 8.76 3.15 25.48
C HIS A 93 9.90 3.32 24.45
N ASP A 94 10.19 2.30 23.65
CA ASP A 94 11.36 2.29 22.76
C ASP A 94 10.97 2.29 21.29
N ASN A 95 9.87 1.62 20.94
CA ASN A 95 9.49 1.29 19.57
C ASN A 95 8.39 2.20 19.02
N CYS A 96 8.59 2.62 17.77
CA CYS A 96 7.63 3.39 16.99
C CYS A 96 7.25 2.62 15.73
N LEU A 97 5.97 2.70 15.35
CA LEU A 97 5.45 2.30 14.04
C LEU A 97 5.25 3.57 13.20
N GLU A 98 5.79 3.59 11.99
CA GLU A 98 5.49 4.62 11.01
C GLU A 98 4.77 4.02 9.80
N SER A 99 3.87 4.80 9.23
CA SER A 99 3.14 4.51 7.99
C SER A 99 3.29 5.72 7.07
N VAL A 100 4.07 5.57 6.01
CA VAL A 100 4.38 6.61 5.04
C VAL A 100 3.52 6.40 3.80
N VAL A 101 2.62 7.35 3.53
CA VAL A 101 1.83 7.39 2.30
C VAL A 101 2.70 7.97 1.20
N LEU A 102 2.87 7.20 0.13
CA LEU A 102 3.71 7.52 -1.02
C LEU A 102 2.87 7.65 -2.29
N LYS A 103 3.32 8.48 -3.21
CA LYS A 103 2.70 8.66 -4.51
C LYS A 103 3.76 9.02 -5.53
N GLY A 104 3.82 8.30 -6.64
CA GLY A 104 4.83 8.57 -7.65
C GLY A 104 5.02 7.42 -8.62
N PRO A 105 6.08 7.48 -9.43
CA PRO A 105 6.40 6.36 -10.29
C PRO A 105 6.69 5.09 -9.51
N VAL A 106 6.19 3.94 -9.98
CA VAL A 106 6.32 2.67 -9.26
C VAL A 106 7.78 2.35 -8.94
N ALA A 107 8.68 2.56 -9.92
CA ALA A 107 10.11 2.34 -9.73
C ALA A 107 10.71 3.26 -8.65
N SER A 108 10.35 4.55 -8.65
CA SER A 108 10.82 5.52 -7.66
C SER A 108 10.29 5.20 -6.26
N VAL A 109 9.00 4.86 -6.14
CA VAL A 109 8.37 4.47 -4.87
C VAL A 109 9.01 3.20 -4.31
N ARG A 110 9.26 2.19 -5.14
CA ARG A 110 9.95 0.96 -4.73
C ARG A 110 11.39 1.24 -4.30
N GLY A 111 12.14 2.00 -5.09
CA GLY A 111 13.53 2.35 -4.76
C GLY A 111 13.65 3.11 -3.44
N PHE A 112 12.75 4.07 -3.19
CA PHE A 112 12.68 4.77 -1.91
C PHE A 112 12.34 3.83 -0.75
N ALA A 113 11.34 2.96 -0.92
CA ALA A 113 10.95 2.01 0.11
C ALA A 113 12.07 1.00 0.44
N ASP A 114 12.77 0.48 -0.57
CA ASP A 114 13.90 -0.44 -0.40
C ASP A 114 15.05 0.26 0.35
N ALA A 115 15.36 1.51 0.00
CA ALA A 115 16.40 2.30 0.68
C ALA A 115 16.05 2.55 2.16
N LEU A 116 14.79 2.92 2.45
CA LEU A 116 14.34 3.16 3.82
C LEU A 116 14.34 1.87 4.64
N VAL A 117 13.85 0.76 4.08
CA VAL A 117 13.83 -0.53 4.79
C VAL A 117 15.24 -1.08 5.02
N ALA A 118 16.21 -0.72 4.16
CA ALA A 118 17.61 -1.09 4.33
C ALA A 118 18.33 -0.29 5.44
N GLU A 119 17.75 0.78 5.98
CA GLU A 119 18.34 1.52 7.09
C GLU A 119 18.54 0.64 8.31
N ARG A 120 19.77 0.66 8.84
CA ARG A 120 20.11 -0.14 10.01
C ARG A 120 19.26 0.30 11.21
N GLY A 121 18.46 -0.63 11.73
CA GLY A 121 17.56 -0.43 12.86
C GLY A 121 16.08 -0.40 12.48
N VAL A 122 15.77 -0.33 11.18
CA VAL A 122 14.41 -0.53 10.66
C VAL A 122 14.06 -2.01 10.69
N ARG A 123 12.82 -2.31 11.10
CA ARG A 123 12.26 -3.65 11.25
C ARG A 123 10.86 -3.70 10.64
N HIS A 124 10.41 -4.89 10.29
CA HIS A 124 9.03 -5.14 9.81
C HIS A 124 8.59 -4.23 8.64
N GLY A 125 9.52 -3.88 7.75
CA GLY A 125 9.24 -3.09 6.55
C GLY A 125 8.28 -3.83 5.62
N SER A 126 7.17 -3.17 5.26
CA SER A 126 6.16 -3.69 4.33
C SER A 126 5.66 -2.58 3.43
N LEU A 127 5.70 -2.83 2.12
CA LEU A 127 5.21 -1.91 1.10
C LEU A 127 3.94 -2.47 0.46
N ASN A 128 2.84 -1.75 0.59
CA ASN A 128 1.59 -2.03 -0.12
C ASN A 128 1.43 -1.04 -1.28
N ILE A 129 1.37 -1.53 -2.52
CA ILE A 129 1.25 -0.70 -3.72
C ILE A 129 -0.15 -0.83 -4.33
N VAL A 130 -0.78 0.31 -4.57
CA VAL A 130 -2.01 0.43 -5.36
C VAL A 130 -1.67 1.07 -6.70
N SER A 131 -1.77 0.29 -7.78
CA SER A 131 -1.54 0.80 -9.14
C SER A 131 -2.66 1.75 -9.54
N VAL A 132 -2.31 2.89 -10.12
CA VAL A 132 -3.28 3.90 -10.55
C VAL A 132 -3.07 4.31 -12.00
N GLU A 133 -4.16 4.63 -12.69
CA GLU A 133 -4.12 5.35 -13.95
C GLU A 133 -4.12 6.84 -13.66
N VAL A 134 -3.20 7.54 -14.31
CA VAL A 134 -3.09 8.99 -14.23
C VAL A 134 -3.96 9.59 -15.32
N ASP A 135 -5.10 10.15 -14.93
CA ASP A 135 -6.04 10.81 -15.83
C ASP A 135 -5.96 12.33 -15.61
N GLN A 136 -5.62 13.09 -16.65
CA GLN A 136 -5.67 14.56 -16.61
C GLN A 136 -7.10 15.03 -16.96
N GLY A 137 -8.04 14.70 -16.09
CA GLY A 137 -9.43 15.09 -16.23
C GLY A 137 -9.66 16.58 -15.93
N HIS A 138 -10.55 17.22 -16.69
CA HIS A 138 -11.12 18.52 -16.35
C HIS A 138 -12.53 18.30 -15.83
N HIS A 139 -12.79 18.59 -14.55
CA HIS A 139 -14.16 18.60 -14.05
C HIS A 139 -14.44 19.83 -13.18
N GLY A 140 -15.69 20.31 -13.23
CA GLY A 140 -16.12 21.48 -12.48
C GLY A 140 -16.53 21.11 -11.06
N HIS A 141 -15.88 21.69 -10.06
CA HIS A 141 -16.42 21.68 -8.70
C HIS A 141 -17.61 22.64 -8.64
N GLY A 142 -18.67 22.27 -7.90
CA GLY A 142 -19.92 23.02 -7.77
C GLY A 142 -19.77 24.46 -7.22
N TYR A 143 -18.56 24.83 -6.79
CA TYR A 143 -18.17 26.19 -6.46
C TYR A 143 -16.97 26.60 -7.33
N ALA A 144 -17.25 27.25 -8.46
CA ALA A 144 -16.23 27.87 -9.31
C ALA A 144 -16.44 29.40 -9.29
N PRO A 145 -15.49 30.20 -8.79
CA PRO A 145 -15.47 31.63 -9.06
C PRO A 145 -15.28 31.80 -10.57
N ARG A 146 -16.31 32.28 -11.27
CA ARG A 146 -16.33 32.61 -12.72
C ARG A 146 -15.30 31.88 -13.59
N GLY A 147 -15.68 30.68 -14.05
CA GLY A 147 -15.34 30.24 -15.41
C GLY A 147 -13.93 29.69 -15.69
N LYS A 148 -13.18 29.25 -14.68
CA LYS A 148 -11.90 28.53 -14.92
C LYS A 148 -11.99 27.11 -14.36
N ALA A 149 -12.03 26.12 -15.26
CA ALA A 149 -11.74 24.74 -14.89
C ALA A 149 -10.26 24.65 -14.50
N ILE A 150 -9.96 24.22 -13.28
CA ILE A 150 -8.59 24.03 -12.82
C ILE A 150 -8.18 22.61 -13.20
N ALA A 151 -7.16 22.46 -14.05
CA ALA A 151 -6.59 21.15 -14.37
C ALA A 151 -5.95 20.56 -13.10
N HIS A 152 -6.30 19.33 -12.76
CA HIS A 152 -5.72 18.61 -11.63
C HIS A 152 -5.60 17.11 -11.93
N LEU A 153 -4.72 16.44 -11.18
CA LEU A 153 -4.37 15.05 -11.41
C LEU A 153 -5.42 14.12 -10.79
N HIS A 154 -6.03 13.24 -11.59
CA HIS A 154 -6.82 12.13 -11.07
C HIS A 154 -6.00 10.86 -11.03
N LEU A 155 -6.03 10.17 -9.88
CA LEU A 155 -5.48 8.84 -9.70
C LEU A 155 -6.64 7.86 -9.57
N LYS A 156 -6.88 7.04 -10.59
CA LYS A 156 -7.93 6.03 -10.58
C LYS A 156 -7.30 4.66 -10.33
N PRO A 157 -7.67 3.93 -9.26
CA PRO A 157 -7.16 2.58 -9.01
C PRO A 157 -7.44 1.64 -10.20
N ARG A 158 -6.45 0.84 -10.62
CA ARG A 158 -6.64 -0.22 -11.62
C ARG A 158 -7.24 -1.47 -10.95
N ASN A 159 -8.35 -1.96 -11.49
CA ASN A 159 -9.02 -3.19 -11.04
C ASN A 159 -8.45 -4.46 -11.69
#